data_AF-A0A5P9FP93-F1
#
_entry.id   AF-A0A5P9FP93-F1
#
_cell.length_a   1.000
_cell.length_b   1.000
_cell.length_c   1.000
_cell.angle_alpha   90.00
_cell.angle_beta   90.00
_cell.angle_gamma   90.00
#
_symmetry.space_group_name_H-M   'P 1'
#
loop_
_entity.id
_entity.type
_entity.pdbx_description
1 polymer ?
#
loop_
_entity_poly.entity_id
_entity_poly.type
_entity_poly.pdbx_seq_one_letter_code
_entity_poly.pdbx_strand_id
1 'polypeptide(L)'
;MIGAIEFWPDFFNIGRDWSLGEIFNYLKWAALIFLLFRAWLREKDLLLLMMCIFFMIVFADDMLMVHERVGAFLIINSGLHLKFDAFQLGEIAIWAVMGGCGLILIYTGWRKADQNLRARTMPMGWLFCGVLFCAVVIDTLHSLIPERTLLGGIFLILEDGGEMLFISALLSYAVGAFWAARHQNFAVESESRKRR
;
A
#
# COMPACT_ATOMS: atom_id res chain seq x y z
N MET A 1 -25.98 14.64 -15.94
CA MET A 1 -25.73 13.19 -15.74
C MET A 1 -25.07 13.05 -14.38
N ILE A 2 -25.78 12.43 -13.44
CA ILE A 2 -25.34 12.21 -12.06
C ILE A 2 -24.33 11.06 -12.10
N GLY A 3 -23.18 11.20 -11.45
CA GLY A 3 -22.20 10.11 -11.31
C GLY A 3 -22.88 8.87 -10.71
N ALA A 4 -22.86 7.75 -11.42
CA ALA A 4 -23.66 6.56 -11.09
C ALA A 4 -23.21 5.82 -9.81
N ILE A 5 -22.16 6.27 -9.13
CA ILE A 5 -21.55 5.58 -7.98
C ILE A 5 -22.20 6.01 -6.65
N GLU A 6 -22.77 7.23 -6.55
CA GLU A 6 -23.48 7.70 -5.35
C GLU A 6 -24.75 6.88 -4.99
N PHE A 7 -25.25 6.02 -5.90
CA PHE A 7 -26.47 5.23 -5.70
C PHE A 7 -26.23 3.83 -5.12
N TRP A 8 -24.97 3.41 -4.98
CA TRP A 8 -24.67 2.09 -4.44
C TRP A 8 -24.85 2.09 -2.92
N PRO A 9 -25.38 1.01 -2.33
CA PRO A 9 -25.39 0.87 -0.88
C PRO A 9 -23.97 1.05 -0.34
N ASP A 10 -23.80 1.78 0.76
CA ASP A 10 -22.50 2.14 1.35
C ASP A 10 -21.50 0.97 1.38
N PHE A 11 -21.99 -0.24 1.68
CA PHE A 11 -21.18 -1.45 1.75
C PHE A 11 -20.52 -1.87 0.42
N PHE A 12 -21.14 -1.55 -0.72
CA PHE A 12 -20.63 -1.85 -2.07
C PHE A 12 -19.99 -0.63 -2.76
N ASN A 13 -20.05 0.54 -2.13
CA ASN A 13 -19.40 1.73 -2.66
C ASN A 13 -17.91 1.66 -2.36
N ILE A 14 -17.08 1.63 -3.40
CA ILE A 14 -15.62 1.50 -3.26
C ILE A 14 -14.98 2.72 -2.58
N GLY A 15 -15.60 3.89 -2.69
CA GLY A 15 -15.15 5.15 -2.09
C GLY A 15 -15.67 5.41 -0.69
N ARG A 16 -16.08 4.35 0.01
CA ARG A 16 -16.62 4.46 1.36
C ARG A 16 -15.75 3.68 2.31
N ASP A 17 -15.41 4.34 3.41
CA ASP A 17 -14.78 3.69 4.55
C ASP A 17 -15.64 2.52 5.04
N TRP A 18 -14.96 1.44 5.44
CA TRP A 18 -15.48 0.16 5.85
C TRP A 18 -16.35 -0.55 4.80
N SER A 19 -16.25 -0.15 3.53
CA SER A 19 -16.84 -0.89 2.42
C SER A 19 -16.19 -2.27 2.25
N LEU A 20 -16.85 -3.13 1.49
CA LEU A 20 -16.27 -4.41 1.09
C LEU A 20 -14.92 -4.28 0.39
N GLY A 21 -14.74 -3.21 -0.41
CA GLY A 21 -13.50 -2.98 -1.15
C GLY A 21 -12.33 -2.76 -0.20
N GLU A 22 -12.55 -1.90 0.80
CA GLU A 22 -11.54 -1.54 1.79
C GLU A 22 -11.23 -2.70 2.75
N ILE A 23 -12.26 -3.39 3.26
CA ILE A 23 -12.06 -4.60 4.09
C ILE A 23 -11.21 -5.63 3.35
N PHE A 24 -11.44 -5.78 2.04
CA PHE A 24 -10.65 -6.69 1.23
C PHE A 24 -9.20 -6.20 1.06
N ASN A 25 -8.95 -4.89 0.97
CA ASN A 25 -7.60 -4.33 0.99
C ASN A 25 -6.90 -4.58 2.33
N TYR A 26 -7.58 -4.41 3.46
CA TYR A 26 -7.04 -4.71 4.79
C TYR A 26 -6.58 -6.18 4.90
N LEU A 27 -7.38 -7.11 4.39
CA LEU A 27 -7.00 -8.53 4.35
C LEU A 27 -5.75 -8.77 3.48
N LYS A 28 -5.61 -8.06 2.34
CA LYS A 28 -4.42 -8.16 1.49
C LYS A 28 -3.19 -7.61 2.19
N TRP A 29 -3.30 -6.46 2.87
CA TRP A 29 -2.21 -5.90 3.67
C TRP A 29 -1.75 -6.85 4.76
N ALA A 30 -2.69 -7.39 5.54
CA ALA A 30 -2.39 -8.38 6.57
C ALA A 30 -1.70 -9.64 6.00
N ALA A 31 -2.18 -10.14 4.86
CA ALA A 31 -1.57 -11.27 4.17
C ALA A 31 -0.15 -10.97 3.67
N LEU A 32 0.09 -9.78 3.11
CA LEU A 32 1.41 -9.33 2.65
C LEU A 32 2.40 -9.27 3.82
N ILE A 33 2.01 -8.63 4.92
CA ILE A 33 2.80 -8.52 6.15
C ILE A 33 3.13 -9.91 6.69
N PHE A 34 2.15 -10.81 6.76
CA PHE A 34 2.37 -12.18 7.22
C PHE A 34 3.36 -12.94 6.34
N LEU A 35 3.27 -12.81 5.01
CA LEU A 35 4.18 -13.47 4.07
C LEU A 35 5.62 -12.96 4.24
N LEU A 36 5.81 -11.64 4.35
CA LEU A 36 7.11 -11.03 4.57
C LEU A 36 7.70 -11.43 5.92
N PHE A 37 6.90 -11.42 6.99
CA PHE A 37 7.32 -11.89 8.30
C PHE A 37 7.78 -13.35 8.26
N ARG A 38 7.03 -14.23 7.59
CA ARG A 38 7.44 -15.63 7.39
C ARG A 38 8.69 -15.78 6.54
N ALA A 39 8.89 -14.92 5.55
CA ALA A 39 10.12 -14.91 4.74
C ALA A 39 11.32 -14.47 5.60
N TRP A 40 11.15 -13.42 6.40
CA TRP A 40 12.15 -12.97 7.36
C TRP A 40 12.51 -14.07 8.36
N LEU A 41 11.54 -14.79 8.93
CA LEU A 41 11.83 -15.88 9.86
C LEU A 41 12.73 -16.98 9.24
N ARG A 42 12.73 -17.14 7.92
CA ARG A 42 13.52 -18.13 7.18
C ARG A 42 14.88 -17.60 6.75
N GLU A 43 14.91 -16.45 6.06
CA GLU A 43 16.12 -15.89 5.48
C GLU A 43 16.92 -15.06 6.50
N LYS A 44 16.27 -14.60 7.58
CA LYS A 44 16.83 -13.73 8.64
C LYS A 44 17.47 -12.44 8.12
N ASP A 45 17.09 -12.01 6.92
CA ASP A 45 17.61 -10.80 6.30
C ASP A 45 16.91 -9.54 6.85
N LEU A 46 17.70 -8.50 7.12
CA LEU A 46 17.20 -7.24 7.68
C LEU A 46 16.21 -6.53 6.74
N LEU A 47 16.36 -6.63 5.43
CA LEU A 47 15.46 -5.99 4.46
C LEU A 47 14.04 -6.53 4.57
N LEU A 48 13.86 -7.84 4.74
CA LEU A 48 12.53 -8.43 4.91
C LEU A 48 11.85 -7.96 6.19
N LEU A 49 12.63 -7.81 7.28
CA LEU A 49 12.11 -7.24 8.53
C LEU A 49 11.72 -5.77 8.35
N MET A 50 12.56 -4.96 7.70
CA MET A 50 12.29 -3.55 7.46
C MET A 50 11.09 -3.34 6.54
N MET A 51 10.92 -4.17 5.51
CA MET A 51 9.72 -4.18 4.66
C MET A 51 8.47 -4.57 5.46
N CYS A 52 8.57 -5.57 6.33
CA CYS A 52 7.47 -5.96 7.21
C CYS A 52 7.03 -4.80 8.11
N ILE A 53 7.99 -4.11 8.75
CA ILE A 53 7.71 -2.93 9.60
C ILE A 53 7.10 -1.81 8.78
N PHE A 54 7.67 -1.54 7.60
CA PHE A 54 7.16 -0.53 6.70
C PHE A 54 5.69 -0.77 6.29
N PHE A 55 5.35 -1.98 5.82
CA PHE A 55 3.97 -2.30 5.44
C PHE A 55 3.02 -2.37 6.64
N MET A 56 3.50 -2.67 7.85
CA MET A 56 2.68 -2.53 9.06
C MET A 56 2.33 -1.06 9.34
N ILE A 57 3.26 -0.12 9.09
CA ILE A 57 2.99 1.31 9.23
C ILE A 57 1.95 1.77 8.19
N VAL A 58 2.11 1.36 6.92
CA VAL A 58 1.14 1.66 5.85
C VAL A 58 -0.25 1.11 6.20
N PHE A 59 -0.33 -0.16 6.61
CA PHE A 59 -1.59 -0.77 7.00
C PHE A 59 -2.25 -0.09 8.21
N ALA A 60 -1.44 0.33 9.19
CA ALA A 60 -1.95 1.04 10.36
C ALA A 60 -2.47 2.44 10.00
N ASP A 61 -1.85 3.12 9.04
CA ASP A 61 -2.34 4.41 8.54
C ASP A 61 -3.68 4.27 7.84
N ASP A 62 -3.78 3.32 6.89
CA ASP A 62 -4.99 2.97 6.15
C ASP A 62 -6.16 2.68 7.11
N MET A 63 -5.96 1.79 8.08
CA MET A 63 -7.02 1.39 9.03
C MET A 63 -7.39 2.47 10.05
N LEU A 64 -6.43 3.30 10.49
CA LEU A 64 -6.66 4.30 11.55
C LEU A 64 -6.88 5.71 11.01
N MET A 65 -6.77 5.88 9.69
CA MET A 65 -6.88 7.16 8.98
C MET A 65 -5.94 8.20 9.60
N VAL A 66 -4.67 7.82 9.83
CA VAL A 66 -3.72 8.66 10.58
C VAL A 66 -3.40 9.92 9.81
N HIS A 67 -3.20 9.82 8.49
CA HIS A 67 -2.94 10.97 7.61
C HIS A 67 -4.07 12.00 7.65
N GLU A 68 -5.33 11.57 7.66
CA GLU A 68 -6.47 12.49 7.79
C GLU A 68 -6.55 13.12 9.19
N ARG A 69 -6.54 12.28 10.24
CA ARG A 69 -6.76 12.76 11.62
C ARG A 69 -5.65 13.66 12.10
N VAL A 70 -4.40 13.29 11.83
CA VAL A 70 -3.23 14.07 12.23
C VAL A 70 -3.04 15.26 11.30
N GLY A 71 -3.31 15.12 10.00
CA GLY A 71 -3.31 16.22 9.04
C GLY A 71 -4.29 17.32 9.47
N ALA A 72 -5.55 16.95 9.73
CA ALA A 72 -6.56 17.86 10.25
C ALA A 72 -6.15 18.52 11.57
N PHE A 73 -5.60 17.75 12.51
CA PHE A 73 -5.12 18.28 13.78
C PHE A 73 -4.03 19.35 13.59
N LEU A 74 -3.05 19.14 12.71
CA LEU A 74 -1.97 20.11 12.44
C LEU A 74 -2.51 21.41 11.86
N ILE A 75 -3.49 21.33 10.96
CA ILE A 75 -4.06 22.50 10.28
C ILE A 75 -4.93 23.32 11.24
N ILE A 76 -5.77 22.66 12.03
CA ILE A 76 -6.62 23.32 13.03
C ILE A 76 -5.77 24.07 14.07
N ASN A 77 -4.65 23.48 14.51
CA ASN A 77 -3.82 24.07 15.58
C ASN A 77 -2.76 25.06 15.08
N SER A 78 -2.48 25.12 13.78
CA SER A 78 -1.48 26.03 13.22
C SER A 78 -2.02 27.42 12.89
N GLY A 79 -3.35 27.61 12.86
CA GLY A 79 -3.97 28.88 12.46
C GLY A 79 -3.76 29.22 10.98
N LEU A 80 -3.33 28.25 10.17
CA LEU A 80 -3.09 28.41 8.74
C LEU A 80 -4.43 28.50 7.99
N HIS A 81 -4.86 29.73 7.73
CA HIS A 81 -5.96 30.02 6.81
C HIS A 81 -5.41 30.19 5.39
N LEU A 82 -5.17 29.07 4.71
CA LEU A 82 -4.72 29.08 3.32
C LEU A 82 -5.91 29.22 2.36
N LYS A 83 -5.65 29.77 1.15
CA LYS A 83 -6.64 29.83 0.06
C LYS A 83 -6.88 28.47 -0.60
N PHE A 84 -5.93 27.56 -0.45
CA PHE A 84 -6.03 26.16 -0.86
C PHE A 84 -6.62 25.34 0.28
N ASP A 85 -7.12 24.15 -0.03
CA ASP A 85 -7.61 23.23 0.99
C ASP A 85 -6.47 22.89 1.95
N ALA A 86 -6.50 23.53 3.12
CA ALA A 86 -5.45 23.41 4.11
C ALA A 86 -5.40 21.97 4.65
N PHE A 87 -6.52 21.24 4.65
CA PHE A 87 -6.58 19.84 5.10
C PHE A 87 -5.73 18.92 4.23
N GLN A 88 -5.84 19.03 2.90
CA GLN A 88 -5.01 18.25 1.96
C GLN A 88 -3.50 18.50 2.16
N LEU A 89 -3.11 19.74 2.48
CA LEU A 89 -1.70 20.04 2.79
C LEU A 89 -1.23 19.33 4.07
N GLY A 90 -2.12 19.18 5.05
CA GLY A 90 -1.86 18.41 6.27
C GLY A 90 -1.63 16.93 5.97
N GLU A 91 -2.49 16.33 5.15
CA GLU A 91 -2.38 14.92 4.71
C GLU A 91 -1.08 14.67 3.95
N ILE A 92 -0.78 15.50 2.94
CA ILE A 92 0.47 15.40 2.15
C ILE A 92 1.69 15.51 3.07
N ALA A 93 1.66 16.39 4.07
CA ALA A 93 2.76 16.52 5.03
C ALA A 93 2.94 15.24 5.86
N ILE A 94 1.86 14.62 6.34
CA ILE A 94 1.93 13.36 7.08
C ILE A 94 2.42 12.22 6.19
N TRP A 95 1.90 12.08 4.97
CA TRP A 95 2.39 11.10 4.01
C TRP A 95 3.86 11.30 3.67
N ALA A 96 4.33 12.55 3.53
CA ALA A 96 5.74 12.84 3.28
C ALA A 96 6.64 12.39 4.45
N VAL A 97 6.21 12.63 5.70
CA VAL A 97 6.94 12.18 6.89
C VAL A 97 6.95 10.65 6.97
N MET A 98 5.79 10.01 6.80
CA MET A 98 5.65 8.55 6.83
C MET A 98 6.45 7.88 5.71
N GLY A 99 6.36 8.40 4.49
CA GLY A 99 7.14 7.96 3.34
C GLY A 99 8.63 8.12 3.58
N GLY A 100 9.07 9.25 4.15
CA GLY A 100 10.48 9.47 4.53
C GLY A 100 10.98 8.45 5.56
N CYS A 101 10.22 8.21 6.62
CA CYS A 101 10.51 7.17 7.60
C CYS A 101 10.58 5.78 6.96
N GLY A 102 9.64 5.47 6.06
CA GLY A 102 9.62 4.23 5.29
C GLY A 102 10.85 4.05 4.41
N LEU A 103 11.23 5.07 3.66
CA LEU A 103 12.44 5.07 2.83
C LEU A 103 13.69 4.81 3.67
N ILE A 104 13.80 5.41 4.86
CA ILE A 104 14.90 5.15 5.78
C ILE A 104 14.92 3.67 6.21
N LEU A 105 13.78 3.11 6.61
CA LEU A 105 13.67 1.68 6.97
C LEU A 105 14.12 0.78 5.81
N ILE A 106 13.54 0.96 4.62
CA ILE A 106 13.87 0.17 3.44
C ILE A 106 15.34 0.31 3.07
N TYR A 107 15.88 1.54 3.06
CA TYR A 107 17.28 1.79 2.74
C TYR A 107 18.24 1.11 3.72
N THR A 108 17.95 1.13 5.02
CA THR A 108 18.81 0.47 6.03
C THR A 108 18.88 -1.04 5.83
N GLY A 109 17.75 -1.68 5.51
CA GLY A 109 17.70 -3.10 5.14
C GLY A 109 18.40 -3.37 3.80
N TRP A 110 18.11 -2.55 2.80
CA TRP A 110 18.63 -2.68 1.44
C TRP A 110 20.16 -2.71 1.39
N ARG A 111 20.81 -1.82 2.15
CA ARG A 111 22.28 -1.77 2.22
C ARG A 111 22.92 -3.09 2.68
N LYS A 112 22.21 -3.88 3.49
CA LYS A 112 22.72 -5.16 4.02
C LYS A 112 22.26 -6.38 3.22
N ALA A 113 21.17 -6.25 2.46
CA ALA A 113 20.65 -7.34 1.65
C ALA A 113 21.59 -7.75 0.52
N ASP A 114 21.61 -9.05 0.21
CA ASP A 114 22.32 -9.57 -0.96
C ASP A 114 21.64 -9.16 -2.28
N GLN A 115 22.34 -9.34 -3.40
CA GLN A 115 21.84 -8.95 -4.72
C GLN A 115 20.60 -9.73 -5.15
N ASN A 116 20.46 -10.99 -4.73
CA ASN A 116 19.34 -11.84 -5.10
C ASN A 116 18.05 -11.39 -4.38
N LEU A 117 18.13 -11.09 -3.09
CA LEU A 117 17.02 -10.56 -2.31
C LEU A 117 16.61 -9.18 -2.82
N ARG A 118 17.57 -8.29 -3.09
CA ARG A 118 17.29 -6.98 -3.71
C ARG A 118 16.50 -7.12 -5.01
N ALA A 119 16.93 -8.02 -5.90
CA ALA A 119 16.25 -8.30 -7.16
C ALA A 119 14.81 -8.84 -6.94
N ARG A 120 14.61 -9.68 -5.93
CA ARG A 120 13.28 -10.19 -5.54
C ARG A 120 12.39 -9.12 -4.93
N THR A 121 12.94 -8.14 -4.21
CA THR A 121 12.14 -7.09 -3.55
C THR A 121 11.91 -5.85 -4.41
N MET A 122 12.74 -5.61 -5.43
CA MET A 122 12.64 -4.40 -6.26
C MET A 122 11.28 -4.24 -6.96
N PRO A 123 10.69 -5.29 -7.55
CA PRO A 123 9.37 -5.16 -8.19
C PRO A 123 8.26 -4.83 -7.17
N MET A 124 8.40 -5.26 -5.92
CA MET A 124 7.47 -4.86 -4.86
C MET A 124 7.51 -3.35 -4.61
N GLY A 125 8.71 -2.75 -4.64
CA GLY A 125 8.87 -1.30 -4.53
C GLY A 125 8.13 -0.57 -5.66
N TRP A 126 8.26 -1.04 -6.91
CA TRP A 126 7.56 -0.44 -8.04
C TRP A 126 6.04 -0.60 -7.97
N LEU A 127 5.55 -1.77 -7.56
CA LEU A 127 4.11 -1.98 -7.35
C LEU A 127 3.56 -1.09 -6.23
N PHE A 128 4.34 -0.90 -5.16
CA PHE A 128 3.99 0.01 -4.08
C PHE A 128 4.00 1.48 -4.52
N CYS A 129 4.94 1.90 -5.39
CA CYS A 129 4.86 3.22 -6.01
C CYS A 129 3.57 3.42 -6.82
N GLY A 130 3.02 2.34 -7.40
CA GLY A 130 1.71 2.36 -8.05
C GLY A 130 0.57 2.62 -7.05
N VAL A 131 0.61 2.01 -5.86
CA VAL A 131 -0.33 2.31 -4.76
C VAL A 131 -0.22 3.77 -4.36
N LEU A 132 0.99 4.27 -4.09
CA LEU A 132 1.22 5.66 -3.71
C LEU A 132 0.74 6.66 -4.78
N PHE A 133 0.86 6.29 -6.05
CA PHE A 133 0.37 7.14 -7.14
C PHE A 133 -1.15 7.30 -7.07
N CYS A 134 -1.90 6.22 -6.81
CA CYS A 134 -3.34 6.31 -6.60
C CYS A 134 -3.68 7.08 -5.32
N ALA A 135 -3.13 6.65 -4.19
CA ALA A 135 -3.44 7.17 -2.85
C ALA A 135 -3.05 8.63 -2.60
N VAL A 136 -2.11 9.17 -3.38
CA VAL A 136 -1.66 10.55 -3.20
C VAL A 136 -1.97 11.39 -4.42
N VAL A 137 -1.59 10.94 -5.61
CA VAL A 137 -1.70 11.79 -6.81
C VAL A 137 -3.12 11.78 -7.35
N ILE A 138 -3.74 10.61 -7.46
CA ILE A 138 -5.12 10.53 -7.98
C ILE A 138 -6.11 11.08 -6.96
N ASP A 139 -5.96 10.74 -5.67
CA ASP A 139 -6.73 11.35 -4.57
C ASP A 139 -6.69 12.90 -4.61
N THR A 140 -5.48 13.48 -4.61
CA THR A 140 -5.35 14.96 -4.65
C THR A 140 -5.93 15.56 -5.94
N LEU A 141 -5.93 14.85 -7.06
CA LEU A 141 -6.60 15.33 -8.28
C LEU A 141 -8.12 15.18 -8.20
N HIS A 142 -8.60 14.12 -7.56
CA HIS A 142 -10.00 13.84 -7.36
C HIS A 142 -10.65 14.89 -6.45
N SER A 143 -9.96 15.33 -5.38
CA SER A 143 -10.47 16.37 -4.47
C SER A 143 -10.70 17.73 -5.13
N LEU A 144 -10.06 17.98 -6.28
CA LEU A 144 -10.25 19.20 -7.09
C LEU A 144 -11.49 19.11 -8.01
N ILE A 145 -12.10 17.94 -8.15
CA ILE A 145 -13.17 17.67 -9.10
C ILE A 145 -14.50 17.52 -8.32
N PRO A 146 -15.60 18.16 -8.76
CA PRO A 146 -16.88 17.99 -8.09
C PRO A 146 -17.36 16.54 -8.14
N GLU A 147 -17.63 15.95 -6.97
CA GLU A 147 -17.99 14.54 -6.76
C GLU A 147 -19.16 14.06 -7.64
N ARG A 148 -20.17 14.91 -7.85
CA ARG A 148 -21.41 14.54 -8.58
C ARG A 148 -21.30 14.53 -10.10
N THR A 149 -20.09 14.57 -10.63
CA THR A 149 -19.82 14.58 -12.06
C THR A 149 -19.39 13.21 -12.56
N LEU A 150 -19.57 12.94 -13.86
CA LEU A 150 -19.02 11.75 -14.50
C LEU A 150 -17.49 11.68 -14.30
N LEU A 151 -16.83 12.83 -14.32
CA LEU A 151 -15.39 12.93 -14.12
C LEU A 151 -15.02 12.53 -12.68
N GLY A 152 -15.74 13.02 -11.67
CA GLY A 152 -15.56 12.60 -10.27
C GLY A 152 -15.68 11.08 -10.12
N GLY A 153 -16.73 10.47 -10.69
CA GLY A 153 -16.88 9.01 -10.66
C GLY A 153 -15.75 8.23 -11.36
N ILE A 154 -15.14 8.79 -12.42
CA ILE A 154 -13.97 8.17 -13.07
C ILE A 154 -12.75 8.27 -12.15
N PHE A 155 -12.53 9.43 -11.52
CA PHE A 155 -11.41 9.62 -10.59
C PHE A 155 -11.54 8.71 -9.37
N LEU A 156 -12.74 8.56 -8.81
CA LEU A 156 -13.01 7.60 -7.74
C LEU A 156 -12.62 6.15 -8.13
N ILE A 157 -12.98 5.70 -9.34
CA ILE A 157 -12.59 4.37 -9.82
C ILE A 157 -11.08 4.26 -10.01
N LEU A 158 -10.42 5.32 -10.50
CA LEU A 158 -8.98 5.33 -10.72
C LEU A 158 -8.18 5.36 -9.41
N GLU A 159 -8.72 6.03 -8.40
CA GLU A 159 -8.18 6.13 -7.05
C GLU A 159 -8.34 4.77 -6.34
N ASP A 160 -9.52 4.47 -5.79
CA ASP A 160 -9.77 3.27 -4.98
C ASP A 160 -9.55 1.99 -5.79
N GLY A 161 -10.07 1.96 -7.02
CA GLY A 161 -9.93 0.80 -7.89
C GLY A 161 -8.47 0.58 -8.32
N GLY A 162 -7.70 1.66 -8.50
CA GLY A 162 -6.27 1.61 -8.78
C GLY A 162 -5.49 1.05 -7.60
N GLU A 163 -5.76 1.51 -6.38
CA GLU A 163 -5.15 0.97 -5.16
C GLU A 163 -5.45 -0.51 -5.00
N MET A 164 -6.73 -0.90 -5.12
CA MET A 164 -7.15 -2.29 -5.03
C MET A 164 -6.38 -3.17 -6.03
N LEU A 165 -6.16 -2.69 -7.25
CA LEU A 165 -5.41 -3.39 -8.28
C LEU A 165 -3.93 -3.54 -7.90
N PHE A 166 -3.26 -2.45 -7.52
CA PHE A 166 -1.84 -2.47 -7.19
C PHE A 166 -1.54 -3.26 -5.91
N ILE A 167 -2.38 -3.18 -4.87
CA ILE A 167 -2.25 -4.01 -3.67
C ILE A 167 -2.41 -5.49 -4.03
N SER A 168 -3.36 -5.83 -4.91
CA SER A 168 -3.56 -7.21 -5.36
C SER A 168 -2.34 -7.73 -6.16
N ALA A 169 -1.78 -6.91 -7.04
CA ALA A 169 -0.58 -7.24 -7.79
C ALA A 169 0.63 -7.39 -6.86
N LEU A 170 0.80 -6.50 -5.89
CA LEU A 170 1.85 -6.53 -4.87
C LEU A 170 1.80 -7.83 -4.05
N LEU A 171 0.62 -8.17 -3.52
CA LEU A 171 0.43 -9.40 -2.77
C LEU A 171 0.68 -10.64 -3.64
N SER A 172 0.13 -10.67 -4.85
CA SER A 172 0.31 -11.80 -5.77
C SER A 172 1.78 -12.02 -6.12
N TYR A 173 2.51 -10.94 -6.37
CA TYR A 173 3.95 -10.99 -6.59
C TYR A 173 4.69 -11.52 -5.36
N ALA A 174 4.36 -11.04 -4.15
CA ALA A 174 4.99 -11.49 -2.91
C ALA A 174 4.76 -12.99 -2.64
N VAL A 175 3.56 -13.52 -2.95
CA VAL A 175 3.28 -14.96 -2.91
C VAL A 175 4.21 -15.72 -3.86
N GLY A 176 4.35 -15.27 -5.10
CA GLY A 176 5.26 -15.90 -6.07
C GLY A 176 6.72 -15.88 -5.59
N ALA A 177 7.20 -14.72 -5.13
CA ALA A 177 8.59 -14.50 -4.74
C ALA A 177 9.00 -15.25 -3.46
N PHE A 178 8.11 -15.38 -2.48
CA PHE A 178 8.48 -15.87 -1.13
C PHE A 178 7.73 -17.12 -0.66
N TRP A 179 6.62 -17.49 -1.30
CA TRP A 179 5.89 -18.72 -1.01
C TRP A 179 6.16 -19.82 -2.04
N ALA A 180 6.07 -19.52 -3.34
CA ALA A 180 6.23 -20.53 -4.39
C ALA A 180 7.69 -20.99 -4.60
N ALA A 181 8.68 -20.11 -4.40
CA ALA A 181 10.11 -20.44 -4.45
C ALA A 181 10.50 -21.57 -3.47
N ARG A 182 9.70 -21.80 -2.42
CA ARG A 182 9.83 -22.94 -1.50
C ARG A 182 9.68 -24.28 -2.23
N HIS A 183 8.68 -24.42 -3.09
CA HIS A 183 8.33 -25.72 -3.68
C HIS A 183 9.31 -26.17 -4.77
N GLN A 184 9.94 -25.24 -5.47
CA GLN A 184 10.93 -25.56 -6.49
C GLN A 184 12.22 -26.12 -5.88
N ASN A 185 12.71 -25.53 -4.78
CA ASN A 185 13.91 -26.03 -4.11
C ASN A 185 13.71 -27.42 -3.48
N PHE A 186 12.56 -27.68 -2.85
CA PHE A 186 12.25 -29.02 -2.30
C PHE A 186 12.11 -30.09 -3.40
N ALA A 187 11.51 -29.76 -4.55
CA ALA A 187 11.35 -30.70 -5.65
C ALA A 187 12.72 -31.13 -6.22
N VAL A 188 13.61 -30.17 -6.46
CA VAL A 188 14.97 -30.41 -6.98
C VAL A 188 15.81 -31.24 -6.00
N GLU A 189 15.73 -30.95 -4.70
CA GLU A 189 16.43 -31.73 -3.67
C GLU A 189 15.91 -33.18 -3.58
N SER A 190 14.60 -33.38 -3.74
CA SER A 190 13.99 -34.72 -3.73
C SER A 190 14.42 -35.58 -4.94
N GLU A 191 14.56 -34.97 -6.12
CA GLU A 191 15.02 -35.67 -7.33
C GLU A 191 16.50 -36.03 -7.26
N SER A 192 17.34 -35.13 -6.74
CA SER A 192 18.77 -35.41 -6.57
C SER A 192 19.04 -36.54 -5.56
N ARG A 193 18.22 -36.68 -4.52
CA ARG A 193 18.27 -37.82 -3.58
C ARG A 193 17.80 -39.14 -4.19
N LYS A 194 16.87 -39.13 -5.14
CA LYS A 194 16.42 -40.34 -5.85
C LYS A 194 17.41 -40.85 -6.90
N ARG A 195 18.34 -40.00 -7.34
CA ARG A 195 19.37 -40.35 -8.35
C ARG A 195 20.70 -40.82 -7.75
N ARG A 196 20.80 -40.92 -6.42
CA ARG A 196 21.93 -41.51 -5.69
C ARG A 196 21.50 -42.84 -5.11
#